data_AF-A0A379MSB4-F1
#
_entry.id   AF-A0A379MSB4-F1
#
_cell.length_a   1.000
_cell.length_b   1.000
_cell.length_c   1.000
_cell.angle_alpha   90.00
_cell.angle_beta   90.00
_cell.angle_gamma   90.00
#
_symmetry.space_group_name_H-M   'P 1'
#
loop_
_entity.id
_entity.type
_entity.pdbx_description
1 polymer ?
#
loop_
_entity_poly.entity_id
_entity_poly.type
_entity_poly.pdbx_seq_one_letter_code
_entity_poly.pdbx_strand_id
1 'polypeptide(L)'
;MINFAGVYFQLIFLIPLLVIYLLTDSELLKYCIVIINFNFIFTLNPFFKFDGYWVMSDLLGVPNLRGRSRELFAYLFSSPGKRRQMKRPFLLTMRQTEKIFFVIYSVIVNLFFIYYFVYVIPHFIGSFIDTFPAKAREVILSLSFGKMPDFGTLRAVFVQLLFMGLCAYLIFNLGLALVKSFKRKKTTCESSQDN
;
A
#
# COMPACT_ATOMS: atom_id res chain seq x y z
N MET A 1 8.37 -13.76 17.42
CA MET A 1 8.97 -12.59 18.11
C MET A 1 10.12 -11.90 17.36
N ILE A 2 10.37 -12.16 16.06
CA ILE A 2 11.44 -11.50 15.29
C ILE A 2 10.92 -10.24 14.53
N ASN A 3 9.61 -10.12 14.33
CA ASN A 3 9.00 -9.08 13.49
C ASN A 3 8.98 -7.67 14.12
N PHE A 4 9.41 -7.53 15.38
CA PHE A 4 9.47 -6.23 16.09
C PHE A 4 10.87 -5.64 16.14
N ALA A 5 11.89 -6.40 15.74
CA ALA A 5 13.28 -5.96 15.86
C ALA A 5 13.52 -4.66 15.07
N GLY A 6 13.02 -4.56 13.83
CA GLY A 6 13.18 -3.37 12.99
C GLY A 6 12.58 -2.11 13.61
N VAL A 7 11.30 -2.18 13.99
CA VAL A 7 10.57 -1.07 14.63
C VAL A 7 11.22 -0.65 15.96
N TYR A 8 11.67 -1.62 16.75
CA TYR A 8 12.35 -1.39 18.03
C TYR A 8 13.71 -0.71 17.84
N PHE A 9 14.54 -1.19 16.90
CA PHE A 9 15.82 -0.55 16.58
C PHE A 9 15.64 0.86 16.05
N GLN A 10 14.60 1.11 15.25
CA GLN A 10 14.28 2.42 14.71
C GLN A 10 13.89 3.42 15.81
N LEU A 11 13.12 2.99 16.82
CA LEU A 11 12.81 3.81 18.00
C LEU A 11 14.04 4.09 18.86
N ILE A 12 14.89 3.09 19.09
CA ILE A 12 16.14 3.27 19.85
C ILE A 12 17.06 4.27 19.16
N PHE A 13 17.20 4.22 17.83
CA PHE A 13 18.01 5.17 17.08
C PHE A 13 17.43 6.58 17.06
N LEU A 14 16.09 6.71 17.13
CA LEU A 14 15.42 8.00 17.10
C LEU A 14 15.67 8.81 18.38
N ILE A 15 15.74 8.15 19.55
CA ILE A 15 15.94 8.81 20.85
C ILE A 15 17.23 9.64 20.93
N PRO A 16 18.44 9.10 20.69
CA PRO A 16 19.67 9.89 20.76
C PRO A 16 19.72 10.96 19.67
N LEU A 17 19.16 10.70 18.48
CA LEU A 17 19.10 11.68 17.41
C LEU A 17 18.24 12.89 17.79
N LEU A 18 17.14 12.66 18.52
CA LEU A 18 16.28 13.72 19.05
C LEU A 18 16.97 14.52 20.14
N VAL A 19 17.75 13.87 21.02
CA VAL A 19 18.57 14.55 22.03
C VAL A 19 19.63 15.44 21.38
N ILE A 20 20.34 14.95 20.37
CA ILE A 20 21.36 15.75 19.65
C ILE A 20 20.70 16.91 18.91
N TYR A 21 19.51 16.70 18.33
CA TYR A 21 18.74 17.76 17.69
C TYR A 21 18.41 18.89 18.67
N LEU A 22 17.91 18.57 19.87
CA LEU A 22 17.58 19.57 20.89
C LEU A 22 18.79 20.39 21.34
N LEU A 23 20.01 19.85 21.23
CA LEU A 23 21.25 20.54 21.60
C LEU A 23 21.86 21.37 20.46
N THR A 24 21.68 20.94 19.21
CA THR A 24 22.35 21.53 18.04
C THR A 24 21.43 22.43 17.20
N ASP A 25 20.10 22.23 17.29
CA ASP A 25 19.05 22.85 16.46
C ASP A 25 19.36 22.87 14.95
N SER A 26 20.05 21.83 14.47
CA SER A 26 20.41 21.72 13.07
C SER A 26 19.21 21.35 12.22
N GLU A 27 18.97 22.10 11.13
CA GLU A 27 17.93 21.79 10.15
C GLU A 27 18.08 20.39 9.54
N LEU A 28 19.33 19.92 9.36
CA LEU A 28 19.62 18.61 8.79
C LEU A 28 19.12 17.48 9.72
N LEU A 29 19.35 17.60 11.02
CA LEU A 29 18.86 16.63 12.01
C LEU A 29 17.33 16.64 12.09
N LYS A 30 16.71 17.81 12.00
CA LYS A 30 15.25 17.94 11.94
C LYS A 30 14.68 17.17 10.75
N TYR A 31 15.26 17.31 9.56
CA TYR A 31 14.84 16.54 8.38
C TYR A 31 15.03 15.04 8.55
N CYS A 32 16.16 14.59 9.11
CA CYS A 32 16.39 13.18 9.39
C CYS A 32 15.34 12.60 10.34
N ILE A 33 15.02 13.30 11.43
CA ILE A 33 14.00 12.89 12.40
C ILE A 33 12.63 12.78 11.72
N VAL A 34 12.25 13.77 10.90
CA VAL A 34 10.97 13.75 10.16
C VAL A 34 10.91 12.57 9.20
N ILE A 35 11.98 12.30 8.45
CA ILE A 35 12.04 11.17 7.51
C ILE A 35 11.94 9.83 8.26
N ILE A 36 12.65 9.66 9.38
CA ILE A 36 12.61 8.43 10.19
C ILE A 36 11.21 8.21 10.78
N ASN A 37 10.55 9.25 11.28
CA ASN A 37 9.17 9.18 11.78
C ASN A 37 8.18 8.83 10.67
N PHE A 38 8.33 9.44 9.49
CA PHE A 38 7.47 9.13 8.35
C PHE A 38 7.65 7.69 7.88
N ASN A 39 8.90 7.21 7.84
CA ASN A 39 9.21 5.82 7.53
C ASN A 39 8.61 4.87 8.58
N PHE A 40 8.67 5.20 9.86
CA PHE A 40 8.06 4.43 10.94
C PHE A 40 6.54 4.27 10.74
N ILE A 41 5.82 5.37 10.46
CA ILE A 41 4.39 5.35 10.16
C ILE A 41 4.10 4.46 8.93
N PHE A 42 4.96 4.51 7.92
CA PHE A 42 4.82 3.71 6.71
C PHE A 42 5.07 2.21 6.96
N THR A 43 6.08 1.87 7.76
CA THR A 43 6.44 0.49 8.11
C THR A 43 5.41 -0.17 9.03
N LEU A 44 4.78 0.61 9.91
CA LEU A 44 3.66 0.17 10.75
C LEU A 44 2.31 0.16 10.02
N ASN A 45 2.25 0.63 8.78
CA ASN A 45 1.01 0.62 8.02
C ASN A 45 0.51 -0.83 7.83
N PRO A 46 -0.63 -1.20 8.45
CA PRO A 46 -1.09 -2.58 8.45
C PRO A 46 -1.62 -3.03 7.09
N PHE A 47 -1.87 -2.10 6.16
CA PHE A 47 -2.49 -2.37 4.86
C PHE A 47 -1.51 -3.01 3.85
N PHE A 48 -0.23 -2.71 3.98
CA PHE A 48 0.83 -3.28 3.16
C PHE A 48 1.53 -4.42 3.92
N LYS A 49 2.26 -5.29 3.20
CA LYS A 49 2.93 -6.46 3.79
C LYS A 49 4.22 -6.04 4.51
N PHE A 50 4.14 -5.00 5.32
CA PHE A 50 5.20 -4.47 6.18
C PHE A 50 5.05 -5.03 7.61
N ASP A 51 5.89 -4.59 8.54
CA ASP A 51 5.92 -5.12 9.91
C ASP A 51 4.56 -4.97 10.62
N GLY A 52 3.77 -3.93 10.32
CA GLY A 52 2.42 -3.76 10.84
C GLY A 52 1.45 -4.93 10.53
N TYR A 53 1.60 -5.59 9.38
CA TYR A 53 0.83 -6.80 9.05
C TYR A 53 1.16 -7.95 9.99
N TRP A 54 2.44 -8.10 10.35
CA TRP A 54 2.89 -9.15 11.25
C TRP A 54 2.50 -8.88 12.70
N VAL A 55 2.56 -7.63 13.15
CA VAL A 55 2.02 -7.20 14.44
C VAL A 55 0.55 -7.56 14.55
N MET A 56 -0.22 -7.25 13.50
CA MET A 56 -1.65 -7.55 13.49
C MET A 56 -1.92 -9.06 13.40
N SER A 57 -1.10 -9.81 12.65
CA SER A 57 -1.19 -11.27 12.56
C SER A 57 -0.89 -11.96 13.90
N ASP A 58 0.05 -11.43 14.68
CA ASP A 58 0.42 -11.93 16.01
C ASP A 58 -0.65 -11.57 17.05
N LEU A 59 -1.16 -10.33 17.02
CA LEU A 59 -2.27 -9.89 17.88
C LEU A 59 -3.54 -10.71 17.65
N LEU A 60 -3.76 -11.15 16.40
CA LEU A 60 -4.91 -11.96 16.02
C LEU A 60 -4.69 -13.47 16.24
N GLY A 61 -3.46 -13.92 16.51
CA GLY A 61 -3.13 -15.34 16.62
C GLY A 61 -3.35 -16.16 15.34
N VAL A 62 -3.63 -15.50 14.20
CA VAL A 62 -3.89 -16.15 12.92
C VAL A 62 -2.74 -15.84 11.96
N PRO A 63 -1.85 -16.80 11.69
CA PRO A 63 -0.85 -16.63 10.66
C PRO A 63 -1.54 -16.55 9.28
N ASN A 64 -1.12 -15.58 8.47
CA ASN A 64 -1.45 -15.48 7.04
C ASN A 64 -2.91 -15.03 6.71
N LEU A 65 -3.36 -13.92 7.31
CA LEU A 65 -4.66 -13.28 7.07
C LEU A 65 -5.01 -13.06 5.59
N ARG A 66 -4.05 -12.65 4.75
CA ARG A 66 -4.32 -12.36 3.33
C ARG A 66 -4.73 -13.61 2.55
N GLY A 67 -4.05 -14.74 2.76
CA GLY A 67 -4.40 -16.02 2.13
C GLY A 67 -5.77 -16.53 2.57
N ARG A 68 -6.06 -16.42 3.87
CA ARG A 68 -7.33 -16.84 4.46
C ARG A 68 -8.50 -15.92 4.09
N SER A 69 -8.28 -14.62 3.90
CA SER A 69 -9.32 -13.71 3.38
C SER A 69 -9.77 -14.13 1.98
N ARG A 70 -8.84 -14.58 1.14
CA ARG A 70 -9.12 -15.03 -0.22
C ARG A 70 -9.90 -16.33 -0.25
N GLU A 71 -9.63 -17.24 0.69
CA GLU A 71 -10.44 -18.46 0.92
C GLU A 71 -11.86 -18.13 1.40
N LEU A 72 -12.00 -17.15 2.30
CA LEU A 72 -13.31 -16.68 2.77
C LEU A 72 -14.14 -16.05 1.68
N PHE A 73 -13.55 -15.11 0.92
CA PHE A 73 -14.21 -14.49 -0.22
C PHE A 73 -14.59 -15.55 -1.27
N ALA A 74 -13.71 -16.52 -1.54
CA ALA A 74 -14.01 -17.63 -2.44
C ALA A 74 -15.14 -18.52 -1.91
N TYR A 75 -15.22 -18.75 -0.59
CA TYR A 75 -16.29 -19.53 0.03
C TYR A 75 -17.63 -18.78 0.01
N LEU A 76 -17.64 -17.48 0.33
CA LEU A 76 -18.83 -16.63 0.33
C LEU A 76 -19.42 -16.47 -1.08
N PHE A 77 -18.56 -16.35 -2.09
CA PHE A 77 -18.95 -16.30 -3.51
C PHE A 77 -19.13 -17.70 -4.14
N SER A 78 -18.93 -18.80 -3.40
CA SER A 78 -19.20 -20.14 -3.91
C SER A 78 -20.67 -20.53 -3.75
N SER A 79 -21.25 -20.96 -4.86
CA SER A 79 -22.60 -21.52 -4.97
C SER A 79 -22.81 -22.66 -3.96
N PRO A 80 -24.00 -22.81 -3.32
CA PRO A 80 -24.23 -23.72 -2.19
C PRO A 80 -23.84 -25.19 -2.43
N GLY A 81 -23.76 -25.64 -3.68
CA GLY A 81 -23.34 -27.01 -4.04
C GLY A 81 -21.86 -27.33 -3.82
N LYS A 82 -20.93 -26.36 -3.94
CA LYS A 82 -19.47 -26.59 -3.73
C LYS A 82 -19.04 -26.54 -2.27
N ARG A 83 -19.95 -26.18 -1.37
CA ARG A 83 -19.72 -26.07 0.09
C ARG A 83 -19.47 -27.42 0.77
N ARG A 84 -19.81 -28.53 0.11
CA ARG A 84 -19.82 -29.89 0.67
C ARG A 84 -18.46 -30.60 0.59
N GLN A 85 -17.52 -30.14 -0.26
CA GLN A 85 -16.18 -30.74 -0.45
C GLN A 85 -15.02 -29.90 0.11
N MET A 86 -15.25 -28.65 0.50
CA MET A 86 -14.20 -27.88 1.20
C MET A 86 -14.13 -28.32 2.66
N LYS A 87 -12.97 -28.85 3.07
CA LYS A 87 -12.64 -29.09 4.49
C LYS A 87 -13.03 -27.85 5.29
N ARG A 88 -13.76 -28.07 6.39
CA ARG A 88 -14.36 -27.03 7.24
C ARG A 88 -13.40 -25.85 7.39
N PRO A 89 -13.77 -24.63 7.00
CA PRO A 89 -12.90 -23.48 7.18
C PRO A 89 -12.62 -23.34 8.68
N PHE A 90 -11.34 -23.21 9.03
CA PHE A 90 -10.79 -23.11 10.40
C PHE A 90 -11.42 -21.97 11.24
N LEU A 91 -12.29 -21.16 10.64
CA LEU A 91 -13.00 -20.02 11.18
C LEU A 91 -14.27 -20.36 11.97
N LEU A 92 -14.78 -21.59 11.87
CA LEU A 92 -15.90 -22.05 12.70
C LEU A 92 -15.44 -22.53 14.09
N THR A 93 -14.13 -22.57 14.33
CA THR A 93 -13.53 -22.93 15.63
C THR A 93 -12.96 -21.71 16.36
N MET A 94 -13.04 -20.51 15.77
CA MET A 94 -12.43 -19.30 16.31
C MET A 94 -13.42 -18.38 17.04
N ARG A 95 -12.90 -17.69 18.06
CA ARG A 95 -13.62 -16.88 19.05
C ARG A 95 -14.30 -15.70 18.35
N GLN A 96 -15.53 -15.33 18.77
CA GLN A 96 -16.35 -14.26 18.16
C GLN A 96 -15.57 -12.94 17.91
N THR A 97 -14.62 -12.63 18.80
CA THR A 97 -13.77 -11.44 18.77
C THR A 97 -12.90 -11.36 17.51
N GLU A 98 -12.26 -12.46 17.10
CA GLU A 98 -11.34 -12.48 15.95
C GLU A 98 -12.09 -12.25 14.63
N LYS A 99 -13.33 -12.72 14.53
CA LYS A 99 -14.21 -12.48 13.38
C LYS A 99 -14.56 -11.00 13.25
N ILE A 100 -14.89 -10.32 14.36
CA ILE A 100 -15.23 -8.90 14.37
C ILE A 100 -14.02 -8.07 13.94
N PHE A 101 -12.84 -8.32 14.51
CA PHE A 101 -11.61 -7.62 14.12
C PHE A 101 -11.25 -7.85 12.65
N PHE A 102 -11.40 -9.07 12.15
CA PHE A 102 -11.16 -9.36 10.74
C PHE A 102 -12.10 -8.60 9.81
N VAL A 103 -13.40 -8.54 10.13
CA VAL A 103 -14.39 -7.79 9.35
C VAL A 103 -14.07 -6.30 9.38
N ILE A 104 -13.82 -5.73 10.56
CA ILE A 104 -13.43 -4.32 10.71
C ILE A 104 -12.18 -4.02 9.89
N TYR A 105 -11.14 -4.84 10.01
CA TYR A 105 -9.91 -4.69 9.24
C TYR A 105 -10.18 -4.75 7.73
N SER A 106 -10.93 -5.75 7.26
CA SER A 106 -11.26 -5.90 5.84
C SER A 106 -12.03 -4.69 5.30
N VAL A 107 -12.96 -4.14 6.09
CA VAL A 107 -13.73 -2.95 5.72
C VAL A 107 -12.82 -1.72 5.65
N ILE A 108 -11.98 -1.50 6.66
CA ILE A 108 -11.06 -0.35 6.69
C ILE A 108 -10.07 -0.42 5.51
N VAL A 109 -9.48 -1.58 5.25
CA VAL A 109 -8.57 -1.78 4.10
C VAL A 109 -9.29 -1.45 2.79
N ASN A 110 -10.52 -1.95 2.62
CA ASN A 110 -11.29 -1.74 1.41
C ASN A 110 -11.64 -0.26 1.21
N LEU A 111 -12.10 0.42 2.27
CA LEU A 111 -12.37 1.85 2.26
C LEU A 111 -11.11 2.67 1.92
N PHE A 112 -9.96 2.32 2.50
CA PHE A 112 -8.69 2.96 2.19
C PHE A 112 -8.33 2.85 0.71
N PHE A 113 -8.46 1.65 0.13
CA PHE A 113 -8.20 1.44 -1.31
C PHE A 113 -9.19 2.21 -2.18
N ILE A 114 -10.49 2.22 -1.85
CA ILE A 114 -11.49 3.00 -2.57
C ILE A 114 -11.13 4.49 -2.53
N TYR A 115 -10.83 5.03 -1.35
CA TYR A 115 -10.41 6.42 -1.19
C TYR A 115 -9.18 6.75 -2.05
N TYR A 116 -8.16 5.89 -2.02
CA TYR A 116 -6.95 6.11 -2.82
C TYR A 116 -7.25 6.10 -4.33
N PHE A 117 -8.06 5.14 -4.78
CA PHE A 117 -8.33 4.96 -6.21
C PHE A 117 -9.30 5.99 -6.79
N VAL A 118 -10.29 6.42 -6.00
CA VAL A 118 -11.34 7.36 -6.44
C VAL A 118 -10.90 8.81 -6.25
N TYR A 119 -10.14 9.11 -5.20
CA TYR A 119 -9.76 10.48 -4.87
C TYR A 119 -8.30 10.76 -5.19
N VAL A 120 -7.36 10.02 -4.59
CA VAL A 120 -5.93 10.36 -4.66
C VAL A 120 -5.39 10.23 -6.08
N ILE A 121 -5.67 9.12 -6.78
CA ILE A 121 -5.17 8.89 -8.15
C ILE A 121 -5.74 9.93 -9.14
N PRO A 122 -7.06 10.16 -9.24
CA PRO A 122 -7.60 11.11 -10.21
C PRO A 122 -7.21 12.55 -9.90
N HIS A 123 -7.19 12.93 -8.62
CA HIS A 123 -6.73 14.26 -8.21
C HIS A 123 -5.26 14.49 -8.61
N PHE A 124 -4.39 13.49 -8.39
CA PHE A 124 -3.00 13.56 -8.80
C PHE A 124 -2.86 13.67 -10.33
N ILE A 125 -3.59 12.86 -11.09
CA ILE A 125 -3.56 12.88 -12.55
C ILE A 125 -4.03 14.24 -13.09
N GLY A 126 -5.11 14.79 -12.53
CA GLY A 126 -5.60 16.13 -12.89
C GLY A 126 -4.53 17.20 -12.65
N SER A 127 -3.96 17.22 -11.43
CA SER A 127 -2.88 18.14 -11.10
C SER A 127 -1.65 17.93 -12.00
N PHE A 128 -1.29 16.69 -12.33
CA PHE A 128 -0.20 16.42 -13.27
C PHE A 128 -0.48 17.05 -14.63
N ILE A 129 -1.64 16.81 -15.22
CA ILE A 129 -1.99 17.33 -16.55
C ILE A 129 -1.98 18.86 -16.57
N ASP A 130 -2.47 19.51 -15.51
CA ASP A 130 -2.55 20.98 -15.44
C ASP A 130 -1.20 21.63 -15.15
N THR A 131 -0.43 21.08 -14.20
CA THR A 131 0.80 21.74 -13.71
C THR A 131 2.07 21.31 -14.43
N PHE A 132 2.11 20.09 -14.99
CA PHE A 132 3.32 19.55 -15.62
C PHE A 132 3.77 20.34 -16.86
N PRO A 133 2.88 20.71 -17.82
CA PRO A 133 3.31 21.45 -19.01
C PRO A 133 3.91 22.81 -18.66
N ALA A 134 3.33 23.49 -17.67
CA ALA A 134 3.82 24.78 -17.18
C ALA A 134 5.22 24.65 -16.57
N LYS A 135 5.43 23.68 -15.67
CA LYS A 135 6.74 23.43 -15.04
C LYS A 135 7.79 22.94 -16.04
N ALA A 136 7.42 22.08 -16.99
CA ALA A 136 8.32 21.62 -18.04
C ALA A 136 8.78 22.78 -18.92
N ARG A 137 7.86 23.69 -19.31
CA ARG A 137 8.19 24.88 -20.08
C ARG A 137 9.14 25.81 -19.31
N GLU A 138 8.92 26.01 -18.02
CA GLU A 138 9.79 26.81 -17.16
C GLU A 138 11.23 26.28 -17.13
N VAL A 139 11.39 24.95 -17.00
CA VAL A 139 12.71 24.29 -17.04
C VAL A 139 13.39 24.49 -18.41
N ILE A 140 12.65 24.26 -19.50
CA ILE A 140 13.17 24.41 -20.88
C ILE A 140 13.59 25.86 -21.16
N LEU A 141 12.77 26.83 -20.75
CA LEU A 141 13.07 28.25 -20.93
C LEU A 141 14.27 28.69 -20.09
N SER A 142 14.35 28.24 -18.83
CA SER A 142 15.48 28.56 -17.95
C SER A 142 16.81 28.08 -18.55
N LEU A 143 16.82 26.84 -19.05
CA LEU A 143 17.97 26.26 -19.76
C LEU A 143 18.30 27.02 -21.05
N SER A 144 17.28 27.48 -21.79
CA SER A 144 17.46 28.26 -23.03
C SER A 144 18.12 29.62 -22.78
N PHE A 145 17.85 30.23 -21.62
CA PHE A 145 18.48 31.49 -21.20
C PHE A 145 19.83 31.28 -20.47
N GLY A 146 20.34 30.05 -20.42
CA GLY A 146 21.60 29.71 -19.73
C GLY A 146 21.53 29.83 -18.21
N LYS A 147 20.33 29.92 -17.62
CA LYS A 147 20.12 29.93 -16.16
C LYS A 147 19.81 28.53 -15.69
N MET A 148 20.45 28.11 -14.59
CA MET A 148 20.08 26.85 -13.95
C MET A 148 18.64 26.95 -13.43
N PRO A 149 17.77 25.96 -13.70
CA PRO A 149 16.42 25.93 -13.16
C PRO A 149 16.44 25.95 -11.62
N ASP A 150 15.44 26.57 -11.01
CA ASP A 150 15.30 26.52 -9.55
C ASP A 150 15.18 25.06 -9.08
N PHE A 151 15.89 24.74 -7.99
CA PHE A 151 15.94 23.38 -7.46
C PHE A 151 14.54 22.89 -7.02
N GLY A 152 13.67 23.81 -6.58
CA GLY A 152 12.28 23.51 -6.25
C GLY A 152 11.48 23.02 -7.46
N THR A 153 11.60 23.71 -8.60
CA THR A 153 10.92 23.31 -9.85
C THR A 153 11.46 21.98 -10.37
N LEU A 154 12.78 21.79 -10.34
CA LEU A 154 13.41 20.53 -10.78
C LEU A 154 12.94 19.34 -9.93
N ARG A 155 12.94 19.48 -8.60
CA ARG A 155 12.43 18.46 -7.66
C ARG A 155 10.96 18.17 -7.92
N ALA A 156 10.13 19.19 -8.13
CA ALA A 156 8.70 19.02 -8.37
C ALA A 156 8.43 18.20 -9.64
N VAL A 157 9.12 18.51 -10.75
CA VAL A 157 9.01 17.77 -12.02
C VAL A 157 9.45 16.32 -11.82
N PHE A 158 10.57 16.09 -11.13
CA PHE A 158 11.08 14.75 -10.85
C PHE A 158 10.07 13.91 -10.03
N VAL A 159 9.54 14.46 -8.94
CA VAL A 159 8.55 13.77 -8.09
C VAL A 159 7.26 13.49 -8.87
N GLN A 160 6.80 14.44 -9.69
CA GLN A 160 5.62 14.27 -10.53
C GLN A 160 5.79 13.11 -11.53
N LEU A 161 6.94 13.05 -12.21
CA LEU A 161 7.26 11.96 -13.14
C LEU A 161 7.36 10.60 -12.45
N LEU A 162 8.04 10.54 -11.31
CA LEU A 162 8.18 9.31 -10.52
C LEU A 162 6.81 8.77 -10.11
N PHE A 163 5.93 9.63 -9.60
CA PHE A 163 4.60 9.23 -9.15
C PHE A 163 3.70 8.83 -10.32
N MET A 164 3.79 9.51 -11.47
CA MET A 164 3.08 9.10 -12.69
C MET A 164 3.51 7.71 -13.16
N GLY A 165 4.82 7.44 -13.18
CA GLY A 165 5.35 6.12 -13.52
C GLY A 165 4.84 5.03 -12.57
N LEU A 166 4.78 5.32 -11.27
CA LEU A 166 4.24 4.40 -10.27
C LEU A 166 2.73 4.17 -10.44
N CYS A 167 1.95 5.21 -10.73
CA CYS A 167 0.52 5.08 -11.04
C CYS A 167 0.29 4.23 -12.30
N ALA A 168 1.05 4.48 -13.37
CA ALA A 168 0.97 3.70 -14.60
C ALA A 168 1.32 2.22 -14.34
N TYR A 169 2.37 1.96 -13.55
CA TYR A 169 2.75 0.60 -13.14
C TYR A 169 1.65 -0.09 -12.34
N LEU A 170 1.02 0.61 -11.39
CA LEU A 170 -0.09 0.06 -10.59
C LEU A 170 -1.32 -0.25 -11.46
N ILE A 171 -1.70 0.65 -12.35
CA ILE A 171 -2.82 0.45 -13.28
C ILE A 171 -2.53 -0.73 -14.23
N PHE A 172 -1.31 -0.81 -14.77
CA PHE A 172 -0.89 -1.92 -15.62
C PHE A 172 -0.93 -3.26 -14.89
N ASN A 173 -0.37 -3.33 -13.68
CA ASN A 173 -0.38 -4.55 -12.88
C ASN A 173 -1.81 -4.96 -12.47
N LEU A 174 -2.68 -4.00 -12.17
CA LEU A 174 -4.10 -4.25 -11.90
C LEU A 174 -4.82 -4.77 -13.14
N GLY A 175 -4.59 -4.16 -14.31
CA GLY A 175 -5.14 -4.60 -15.59
C GLY A 175 -4.71 -6.03 -15.92
N LEU A 176 -3.42 -6.35 -15.78
CA LEU A 176 -2.91 -7.71 -15.95
C LEU A 176 -3.52 -8.71 -14.95
N ALA A 177 -3.69 -8.31 -13.68
CA ALA A 177 -4.30 -9.16 -12.67
C ALA A 177 -5.78 -9.46 -12.98
N LEU A 178 -6.53 -8.46 -13.45
CA LEU A 178 -7.92 -8.61 -13.89
C LEU A 178 -8.01 -9.53 -15.11
N VAL A 179 -7.20 -9.30 -16.15
CA VAL A 179 -7.15 -10.14 -17.36
C VAL A 179 -6.82 -11.59 -17.00
N LYS A 180 -5.82 -11.82 -16.13
CA LYS A 180 -5.48 -13.16 -15.64
C LYS A 180 -6.64 -13.79 -14.86
N SER A 181 -7.34 -13.02 -14.02
CA SER A 181 -8.51 -13.51 -13.26
C SER A 181 -9.68 -13.89 -14.17
N PHE A 182 -9.94 -13.12 -15.23
CA PHE A 182 -10.96 -13.44 -16.24
C PHE A 182 -10.60 -14.68 -17.05
N LYS A 183 -9.33 -14.80 -17.49
CA LYS A 183 -8.85 -15.97 -18.25
C LYS A 183 -8.94 -17.28 -17.44
N ARG A 184 -8.73 -17.20 -16.11
CA ARG A 184 -8.87 -18.33 -15.18
C ARG A 184 -10.32 -18.77 -14.94
N LYS A 185 -11.28 -17.84 -14.98
CA LYS A 185 -12.72 -18.16 -14.89
C LYS A 185 -13.25 -18.86 -16.15
N LYS A 186 -12.72 -18.52 -17.33
CA LYS A 186 -13.13 -19.12 -18.61
C LYS A 186 -12.74 -20.60 -18.71
N THR A 187 -11.51 -20.95 -18.29
CA THR A 187 -11.00 -22.34 -18.29
C THR A 187 -11.71 -23.28 -17.31
N THR A 188 -12.34 -22.76 -16.25
CA THR A 188 -13.11 -23.59 -15.30
C THR A 188 -14.55 -23.87 -15.74
N CYS A 189 -15.08 -23.10 -16.70
CA CYS A 189 -16.40 -23.36 -17.28
C CYS A 189 -16.34 -24.41 -18.39
N GLU A 190 -15.30 -24.41 -19.23
CA GLU A 190 -15.08 -25.45 -20.26
C GLU A 190 -14.90 -26.84 -19.64
N SER A 191 -14.14 -26.98 -18.55
CA SER A 191 -13.94 -28.27 -17.87
C SER A 191 -15.17 -28.79 -17.10
N SER A 192 -16.27 -28.02 -17.06
CA SER A 192 -17.52 -28.41 -16.40
C SER A 192 -18.64 -28.77 -17.39
N GLN A 193 -18.40 -28.63 -18.71
CA GLN A 193 -19.34 -29.03 -19.77
C GLN A 193 -18.96 -30.37 -20.43
N ASP A 194 -17.74 -30.89 -20.18
CA ASP A 194 -17.25 -32.17 -20.70
C ASP A 194 -17.34 -33.35 -19.69
N ASN A 195 -18.05 -33.18 -18.57
CA ASN A 195 -18.31 -34.25 -17.57
C ASN A 195 -19.80 -34.42 -17.31
#